data_AF-A0A397UGC7-F1
#
_entry.id   AF-A0A397UGC7-F1
#
_cell.length_a   1.000
_cell.length_b   1.000
_cell.length_c   1.000
_cell.angle_alpha   90.00
_cell.angle_beta   90.00
_cell.angle_gamma   90.00
#
_symmetry.space_group_name_H-M   'P 1'
#
loop_
_entity.id
_entity.type
_entity.pdbx_description
1 polymer ?
#
loop_
_entity_poly.entity_id
_entity_poly.type
_entity_poly.pdbx_seq_one_letter_code
_entity_poly.pdbx_strand_id
1 'polypeptide(L)'
;MCALQALTNALKDSNLVLLEPLMNVNIDVPEEYLGAVLGDLTGTRRRNVLELETSGNLFDNLDNNIKIYIPPDPIFFSSNNNDKIINSKKVIYAHVPLSTMLGYSFSLRSLTGGTASFDMRLSSFGVMSDDQAKAVICEMQGGF
;
A
#
# COMPACT_ATOMS: atom_id res chain seq x y z
N MET A 1 -6.29 13.67 -41.00
CA MET A 1 -7.72 13.64 -40.62
C MET A 1 -8.34 12.25 -40.73
N CYS A 2 -8.09 11.45 -41.79
CA CYS A 2 -8.74 10.12 -41.96
C CYS A 2 -8.47 9.10 -40.83
N ALA A 3 -7.23 9.00 -40.34
CA ALA A 3 -6.89 8.05 -39.28
C ALA A 3 -7.60 8.33 -37.94
N LEU A 4 -7.74 9.63 -37.59
CA LEU A 4 -8.45 10.05 -36.38
C LEU A 4 -9.94 9.70 -36.45
N GLN A 5 -10.58 9.98 -37.58
CA GLN A 5 -12.00 9.68 -37.78
C GLN A 5 -12.27 8.17 -37.69
N ALA A 6 -11.42 7.35 -38.31
CA ALA A 6 -11.50 5.89 -38.24
C ALA A 6 -11.38 5.37 -36.80
N LEU A 7 -10.43 5.92 -36.02
CA LEU A 7 -10.27 5.60 -34.60
C LEU A 7 -11.53 5.97 -33.80
N THR A 8 -12.07 7.17 -33.99
CA THR A 8 -13.26 7.61 -33.23
C THR A 8 -14.50 6.77 -33.51
N ASN A 9 -14.66 6.28 -34.74
CA ASN A 9 -15.77 5.40 -35.09
C ASN A 9 -15.58 4.01 -34.45
N ALA A 10 -14.38 3.44 -34.55
CA ALA A 10 -14.04 2.17 -33.92
C ALA A 10 -14.21 2.21 -32.38
N LEU A 11 -13.87 3.34 -31.75
CA LEU A 11 -14.03 3.52 -30.31
C LEU A 11 -15.51 3.51 -29.90
N LYS A 12 -16.42 4.13 -30.67
CA LYS A 12 -17.86 4.15 -30.36
C LYS A 12 -18.52 2.77 -30.44
N ASP A 13 -18.04 1.94 -31.36
CA ASP A 13 -18.59 0.59 -31.58
C ASP A 13 -17.99 -0.45 -30.61
N SER A 14 -16.88 -0.11 -29.96
CA SER A 14 -16.17 -1.01 -29.03
C SER A 14 -16.67 -0.88 -27.59
N ASN A 15 -16.66 -1.99 -26.84
CA ASN A 15 -16.93 -1.99 -25.41
C ASN A 15 -15.71 -1.44 -24.65
N LEU A 16 -15.68 -0.12 -24.45
CA LEU A 16 -14.64 0.58 -23.73
C LEU A 16 -14.84 0.46 -22.22
N VAL A 17 -13.78 0.09 -21.53
CA VAL A 17 -13.74 0.04 -20.07
C VAL A 17 -12.70 1.03 -19.57
N LEU A 18 -13.06 1.83 -18.57
CA LEU A 18 -12.11 2.72 -17.90
C LEU A 18 -11.18 1.91 -17.01
N LEU A 19 -9.92 2.33 -17.00
CA LEU A 19 -8.89 1.69 -16.18
C LEU A 19 -8.50 2.59 -15.02
N GLU A 20 -8.26 1.99 -13.87
CA GLU A 20 -7.68 2.64 -12.70
C GLU A 20 -6.31 2.05 -12.35
N PRO A 21 -5.35 2.86 -11.86
CA PRO A 21 -4.07 2.37 -11.41
C PRO A 21 -4.22 1.62 -10.08
N LEU A 22 -3.72 0.39 -10.06
CA LEU A 22 -3.64 -0.44 -8.87
C LEU A 22 -2.24 -0.36 -8.28
N MET A 23 -2.20 -0.22 -6.97
CA MET A 23 -0.99 0.06 -6.21
C MET A 23 -0.68 -1.12 -5.30
N ASN A 24 0.59 -1.51 -5.25
CA ASN A 24 1.12 -2.38 -4.20
C ASN A 24 1.49 -1.50 -3.01
N VAL A 25 0.90 -1.80 -1.86
CA VAL A 25 1.04 -1.04 -0.63
C VAL A 25 1.69 -1.92 0.42
N ASN A 26 2.74 -1.40 1.01
CA ASN A 26 3.43 -1.99 2.15
C ASN A 26 3.19 -1.07 3.34
N ILE A 27 2.67 -1.60 4.44
CA ILE A 27 2.36 -0.82 5.64
C ILE A 27 3.05 -1.47 6.82
N ASP A 28 3.94 -0.73 7.48
CA ASP A 28 4.56 -1.17 8.72
C ASP A 28 3.73 -0.62 9.88
N VAL A 29 3.14 -1.53 10.65
CA VAL A 29 2.26 -1.18 11.77
C VAL A 29 2.69 -1.98 12.99
N PRO A 30 2.73 -1.38 14.19
CA PRO A 30 2.84 -2.17 15.41
C PRO A 30 1.61 -3.07 15.59
N GLU A 31 1.79 -4.23 16.20
CA GLU A 31 0.73 -5.22 16.36
C GLU A 31 -0.53 -4.70 17.09
N GLU A 32 -0.38 -3.72 17.98
CA GLU A 32 -1.47 -3.07 18.73
C GLU A 32 -2.55 -2.46 17.82
N TYR A 33 -2.16 -1.87 16.69
CA TYR A 33 -3.07 -1.19 15.77
C TYR A 33 -3.39 -2.02 14.52
N LEU A 34 -2.87 -3.25 14.42
CA LEU A 34 -3.05 -4.09 13.25
C LEU A 34 -4.53 -4.28 12.89
N GLY A 35 -5.37 -4.58 13.88
CA GLY A 35 -6.81 -4.81 13.65
C GLY A 35 -7.54 -3.59 13.11
N ALA A 36 -7.22 -2.40 13.61
CA ALA A 36 -7.81 -1.15 13.14
C ALA A 36 -7.40 -0.85 11.69
N VAL A 37 -6.12 -1.02 11.36
CA VAL A 37 -5.60 -0.81 9.99
C VAL A 37 -6.17 -1.85 9.02
N LEU A 38 -6.25 -3.11 9.44
CA LEU A 38 -6.83 -4.19 8.63
C LEU A 38 -8.32 -3.95 8.34
N GLY A 39 -9.06 -3.45 9.34
CA GLY A 39 -10.45 -3.05 9.19
C GLY A 39 -10.63 -1.93 8.17
N ASP A 40 -9.78 -0.91 8.17
CA ASP A 40 -9.87 0.20 7.21
C ASP A 40 -9.56 -0.23 5.77
N LEU A 41 -8.54 -1.06 5.58
CA LEU A 41 -8.16 -1.60 4.28
C LEU A 41 -9.25 -2.49 3.66
N THR A 42 -9.94 -3.27 4.50
CA THR A 42 -10.97 -4.21 4.03
C THR A 42 -12.33 -3.52 3.86
N GLY A 43 -12.71 -2.65 4.82
CA GLY A 43 -14.03 -2.03 4.88
C GLY A 43 -14.22 -0.87 3.90
N THR A 44 -13.38 0.16 4.01
CA THR A 44 -13.53 1.40 3.22
C THR A 44 -12.97 1.26 1.81
N ARG A 45 -11.87 0.50 1.69
CA ARG A 45 -11.03 0.45 0.49
C ARG A 45 -11.28 -0.80 -0.37
N ARG A 46 -12.24 -1.66 0.03
CA ARG A 46 -12.78 -2.83 -0.70
C ARG A 46 -11.70 -3.70 -1.37
N ARG A 47 -10.68 -4.11 -0.62
CA ARG A 47 -9.58 -4.90 -1.19
C ARG A 47 -9.22 -6.14 -0.39
N ASN A 48 -8.70 -7.11 -1.14
CA ASN A 48 -8.11 -8.32 -0.61
C ASN A 48 -6.69 -7.99 -0.15
N VAL A 49 -6.48 -8.11 1.16
CA VAL A 49 -5.13 -8.15 1.74
C VAL A 49 -4.45 -9.40 1.21
N LEU A 50 -3.24 -9.25 0.69
CA LEU A 50 -2.51 -10.35 0.05
C LEU A 50 -1.80 -11.20 1.09
N GLU A 51 -1.04 -10.55 1.97
CA GLU A 51 -0.11 -11.23 2.87
C GLU A 51 0.13 -10.37 4.12
N LEU A 52 0.23 -11.03 5.28
CA LEU A 52 0.65 -10.42 6.54
C LEU A 52 1.98 -11.05 6.94
N GLU A 53 3.06 -10.28 6.86
CA GLU A 53 4.38 -10.74 7.31
C GLU A 53 4.66 -10.26 8.73
N THR A 54 5.13 -11.18 9.58
CA THR A 54 5.66 -10.83 10.90
C THR A 54 7.18 -10.78 10.77
N SER A 55 7.77 -9.60 10.94
CA SER A 55 9.23 -9.36 10.79
C SER A 55 10.11 -10.12 11.80
N GLY A 56 9.54 -11.04 12.58
CA GLY A 56 10.21 -11.80 13.64
C GLY A 56 10.80 -13.15 13.25
N ASN A 57 10.63 -13.63 12.00
CA ASN A 57 11.01 -15.03 11.66
C ASN A 57 12.10 -15.19 10.57
N LEU A 58 12.82 -14.14 10.15
CA LEU A 58 13.74 -14.23 8.99
C LEU A 58 15.23 -13.94 9.23
N PHE A 59 15.68 -13.67 10.47
CA PHE A 59 17.12 -13.43 10.73
C PHE A 59 17.75 -14.34 11.78
N ASP A 60 17.03 -15.30 12.37
CA ASP A 60 17.62 -16.25 13.33
C ASP A 60 18.42 -17.39 12.66
N ASN A 61 18.59 -17.40 11.34
CA ASN A 61 19.31 -18.48 10.63
C ASN A 61 20.12 -18.02 9.38
N LEU A 62 20.68 -16.81 9.37
CA LEU A 62 21.73 -16.49 8.39
C LEU A 62 23.02 -16.03 9.09
N ASP A 63 23.88 -17.02 9.32
CA ASP A 63 25.33 -16.95 9.41
C ASP A 63 25.95 -15.91 10.35
N ASN A 64 26.37 -16.41 11.51
CA ASN A 64 27.27 -15.81 12.49
C ASN A 64 28.66 -15.37 11.96
N ASN A 65 28.83 -14.94 10.69
CA ASN A 65 30.17 -14.71 10.16
C ASN A 65 30.37 -13.61 9.10
N ILE A 66 29.56 -12.54 9.12
CA ILE A 66 29.96 -11.30 8.45
C ILE A 66 29.90 -10.15 9.46
N LYS A 67 30.96 -10.03 10.26
CA LYS A 67 31.23 -8.82 11.06
C LYS A 67 32.05 -7.86 10.19
N ILE A 68 31.39 -6.99 9.45
CA ILE A 68 32.04 -5.82 8.84
C ILE A 68 32.44 -4.91 10.00
N TYR A 69 33.74 -4.73 10.24
CA TYR A 69 34.25 -3.98 11.38
C TYR A 69 33.94 -2.49 11.22
N ILE A 70 33.08 -2.00 12.11
CA ILE A 70 32.94 -0.58 12.43
C ILE A 70 33.56 -0.43 13.82
N PRO A 71 34.51 0.51 14.01
CA PRO A 71 35.10 0.73 15.31
C PRO A 71 34.00 1.05 16.32
N PRO A 72 34.06 0.49 17.54
CA PRO A 72 33.07 0.75 18.56
C PRO A 72 33.11 2.23 18.95
N ASP A 73 32.08 2.98 18.55
CA ASP A 73 31.90 4.37 18.96
C ASP A 73 31.67 4.43 20.49
N PRO A 74 32.20 5.44 21.20
CA PRO A 74 32.09 5.55 22.66
C PRO A 74 30.65 5.73 23.19
N ILE A 75 29.67 5.92 22.31
CA ILE A 75 28.23 5.99 22.64
C ILE A 75 27.55 4.62 22.48
N PHE A 76 28.21 3.65 21.82
CA PHE A 76 27.70 2.29 21.66
C PHE A 76 28.01 1.47 22.92
N PHE A 77 27.44 1.93 24.03
CA PHE A 77 27.48 1.23 25.30
C PHE A 77 26.54 0.02 25.19
N SER A 78 27.12 -1.16 25.41
CA SER A 78 26.47 -2.45 25.57
C SER A 78 25.08 -2.34 26.20
N SER A 79 24.03 -2.31 25.36
CA SER A 79 22.66 -2.47 25.83
C SER A 79 22.51 -3.92 26.29
N ASN A 80 22.17 -4.09 27.58
CA ASN A 80 21.93 -5.40 28.19
C ASN A 80 20.95 -6.24 27.36
N ASN A 81 21.30 -7.52 27.15
CA ASN A 81 20.58 -8.51 26.33
C ASN A 81 19.19 -8.94 26.86
N ASN A 82 18.54 -8.14 27.72
CA ASN A 82 17.24 -8.46 28.31
C ASN A 82 16.09 -7.59 27.81
N ASP A 83 16.35 -6.61 26.94
CA ASP A 83 15.28 -5.86 26.28
C ASP A 83 14.95 -6.51 24.94
N LYS A 84 14.41 -7.73 24.99
CA LYS A 84 13.49 -8.23 23.95
C LYS A 84 12.17 -7.44 24.01
N ILE A 85 12.25 -6.11 24.00
CA ILE A 85 11.13 -5.23 23.65
C ILE A 85 11.17 -5.14 22.12
N ILE A 86 10.93 -6.27 21.47
CA ILE A 86 10.60 -6.27 20.05
C ILE A 86 9.19 -5.70 20.04
N ASN A 87 9.05 -4.39 19.83
CA ASN A 87 7.81 -3.88 19.27
C ASN A 87 7.61 -4.67 17.98
N SER A 88 6.75 -5.68 18.01
CA SER A 88 6.45 -6.59 16.91
C SER A 88 5.79 -5.78 15.80
N LYS A 89 6.61 -5.09 15.01
CA LYS A 89 6.16 -4.46 13.77
C LYS A 89 5.78 -5.57 12.81
N LYS A 90 4.57 -5.46 12.28
CA LYS A 90 4.03 -6.32 11.23
C LYS A 90 3.94 -5.51 9.95
N VAL A 91 4.22 -6.18 8.84
CA VAL A 91 4.14 -5.58 7.52
C VAL A 91 2.90 -6.14 6.83
N ILE A 92 2.06 -5.24 6.34
CA ILE A 92 0.85 -5.58 5.59
C ILE A 92 1.11 -5.32 4.11
N TYR A 93 0.92 -6.35 3.29
CA TYR A 93 0.96 -6.24 1.84
C TYR A 93 -0.46 -6.23 1.28
N ALA A 94 -0.82 -5.16 0.58
CA ALA A 94 -2.15 -5.00 0.00
C ALA A 94 -2.08 -4.45 -1.42
N HIS A 95 -3.00 -4.94 -2.26
CA HIS A 95 -3.22 -4.37 -3.58
C HIS A 95 -4.40 -3.42 -3.49
N VAL A 96 -4.24 -2.13 -3.77
CA VAL A 96 -5.30 -1.12 -3.57
C VAL A 96 -5.35 -0.12 -4.72
N PRO A 97 -6.54 0.33 -5.18
CA PRO A 97 -6.59 1.32 -6.25
C PRO A 97 -6.15 2.68 -5.71
N LEU A 98 -5.45 3.45 -6.54
CA LEU A 98 -4.94 4.77 -6.14
C LEU A 98 -6.07 5.73 -5.76
N SER A 99 -7.22 5.64 -6.42
CA SER A 99 -8.42 6.46 -6.17
C SER A 99 -8.81 6.48 -4.69
N THR A 100 -8.69 5.33 -4.02
CA THR A 100 -9.05 5.18 -2.60
C THR A 100 -7.93 5.60 -1.64
N MET A 101 -6.68 5.64 -2.11
CA MET A 101 -5.49 5.82 -1.27
C MET A 101 -5.04 7.26 -1.08
N LEU A 102 -5.64 8.19 -1.82
CA LEU A 102 -5.39 9.62 -1.63
C LEU A 102 -5.73 10.02 -0.18
N GLY A 103 -4.78 10.69 0.48
CA GLY A 103 -4.93 11.10 1.88
C GLY A 103 -4.80 9.98 2.93
N TYR A 104 -4.52 8.73 2.52
CA TYR A 104 -4.43 7.62 3.48
C TYR A 104 -3.32 7.79 4.51
N SER A 105 -2.22 8.45 4.16
CA SER A 105 -1.13 8.78 5.08
C SER A 105 -1.62 9.47 6.36
N PHE A 106 -2.59 10.37 6.23
CA PHE A 106 -3.21 11.08 7.35
C PHE A 106 -4.13 10.17 8.16
N SER A 107 -5.00 9.40 7.50
CA SER A 107 -5.87 8.43 8.17
C SER A 107 -5.08 7.37 8.92
N LEU A 108 -4.03 6.82 8.31
CA LEU A 108 -3.15 5.84 8.92
C LEU A 108 -2.41 6.41 10.13
N ARG A 109 -1.89 7.64 10.02
CA ARG A 109 -1.26 8.35 11.13
C ARG A 109 -2.25 8.58 12.28
N SER A 110 -3.49 8.95 11.98
CA SER A 110 -4.54 9.11 12.98
C SER A 110 -4.88 7.80 13.68
N LEU A 111 -5.02 6.71 12.91
CA LEU A 111 -5.36 5.37 13.42
C LEU A 111 -4.26 4.76 14.29
N THR A 112 -3.00 5.08 14.03
CA THR A 112 -1.82 4.43 14.66
C THR A 112 -1.07 5.36 15.61
N GLY A 113 -1.65 6.52 15.96
CA GLY A 113 -0.97 7.55 16.75
C GLY A 113 0.30 8.10 16.08
N GLY A 114 0.47 7.89 14.78
CA GLY A 114 1.62 8.30 13.96
C GLY A 114 2.83 7.39 14.04
N THR A 115 2.64 6.16 14.49
CA THR A 115 3.72 5.16 14.58
C THR A 115 3.91 4.34 13.30
N ALA A 116 2.90 4.27 12.43
CA ALA A 116 2.97 3.50 11.20
C ALA A 116 3.61 4.26 10.03
N SER A 117 4.36 3.53 9.22
CA SER A 117 4.86 3.95 7.91
C SER A 117 4.09 3.24 6.81
N PHE A 118 3.94 3.90 5.66
CA PHE A 118 3.41 3.26 4.47
C PHE A 118 4.25 3.66 3.26
N ASP A 119 4.45 2.70 2.38
CA ASP A 119 5.09 2.88 1.10
C ASP A 119 4.21 2.27 0.01
N MET A 120 4.20 2.91 -1.16
CA MET A 120 3.31 2.54 -2.25
C MET A 120 4.05 2.58 -3.59
N ARG A 121 3.85 1.53 -4.40
CA ARG A 121 4.39 1.46 -5.77
C ARG A 121 3.30 1.06 -6.76
N LEU A 122 3.35 1.66 -7.96
CA LEU A 122 2.45 1.28 -9.05
C LEU A 122 2.71 -0.18 -9.44
N SER A 123 1.64 -0.95 -9.56
CA SER A 123 1.71 -2.37 -9.93
C SER A 123 1.20 -2.57 -11.36
N SER A 124 -0.08 -2.33 -11.59
CA SER A 124 -0.74 -2.51 -12.89
C SER A 124 -1.96 -1.60 -13.02
N PHE A 125 -2.58 -1.58 -14.19
CA PHE A 125 -3.90 -0.96 -14.38
C PHE A 125 -4.98 -2.05 -14.35
N GLY A 126 -6.07 -1.77 -13.62
CA GLY A 126 -7.22 -2.65 -13.48
C GLY A 126 -8.46 -2.02 -14.07
N VAL A 127 -9.47 -2.85 -14.36
CA VAL A 127 -10.79 -2.36 -14.75
C VAL A 127 -11.44 -1.62 -13.59
N MET A 128 -11.93 -0.42 -13.87
CA MET A 128 -12.69 0.38 -12.92
C MET A 128 -14.08 -0.23 -12.71
N SER A 129 -14.65 -0.12 -11.51
CA SER A 129 -16.03 -0.57 -11.29
C SER A 129 -17.01 0.33 -12.07
N ASP A 130 -18.08 -0.28 -12.58
CA ASP A 130 -19.09 0.44 -13.40
C ASP A 130 -19.64 1.69 -12.70
N ASP A 131 -19.82 1.63 -11.38
CA ASP A 131 -20.33 2.75 -10.59
C ASP A 131 -19.36 3.94 -10.58
N GLN A 132 -18.07 3.67 -10.36
CA GLN A 132 -17.06 4.72 -10.34
C GLN A 132 -16.78 5.25 -11.76
N ALA A 133 -16.77 4.36 -12.76
CA ALA A 133 -16.60 4.73 -14.16
C ALA A 133 -17.71 5.70 -14.62
N LYS A 134 -18.97 5.41 -14.28
CA LYS A 134 -20.11 6.30 -14.59
C LYS A 134 -19.97 7.65 -13.88
N ALA A 135 -19.55 7.67 -12.62
CA ALA A 135 -19.34 8.91 -11.87
C ALA A 135 -18.29 9.80 -12.56
N VAL A 136 -17.14 9.22 -12.93
CA VAL A 136 -16.07 9.95 -13.63
C VAL A 136 -16.53 10.44 -15.00
N ILE A 137 -17.25 9.62 -15.78
CA ILE A 137 -17.77 10.03 -17.08
C ILE A 137 -18.74 11.21 -16.94
N CYS A 138 -19.60 11.18 -15.92
CA CYS A 138 -20.53 12.28 -15.63
C CYS A 138 -19.78 13.58 -15.29
N GLU A 139 -18.76 13.49 -14.44
CA GLU A 139 -17.91 14.61 -14.06
C GLU A 139 -17.15 15.18 -15.27
N MET A 140 -16.56 14.32 -16.11
CA MET A 140 -15.85 14.72 -17.33
C MET A 140 -16.76 15.42 -18.36
N GLN A 141 -18.06 15.10 -18.35
CA GLN A 141 -19.06 15.72 -19.23
C GLN A 141 -19.61 17.05 -18.68
N GLY A 142 -19.13 17.52 -17.53
CA GLY A 142 -19.49 18.81 -16.94
C GLY A 142 -20.74 18.79 -16.06
N GLY A 143 -21.15 17.63 -15.57
CA GLY A 143 -22.21 17.52 -14.56
C GLY A 143 -21.68 17.84 -13.16
N PHE A 144 -22.05 19.02 -12.65
CA PHE A 144 -22.12 19.28 -11.20
C PHE A 144 -23.55 19.04 -10.72
#